data_AF-A0A9E6F3F3-F1
#
_entry.id   AF-A0A9E6F3F3-F1
#
_cell.length_a   1.000
_cell.length_b   1.000
_cell.length_c   1.000
_cell.angle_alpha   90.00
_cell.angle_beta   90.00
_cell.angle_gamma   90.00
#
_symmetry.space_group_name_H-M   'P 1'
#
loop_
_entity.id
_entity.type
_entity.pdbx_description
1 polymer ?
#
loop_
_entity_poly.entity_id
_entity_poly.type
_entity_poly.pdbx_seq_one_letter_code
_entity_poly.pdbx_strand_id
1 'polypeptide(L)'
;VLVAYFFHQGVLSAEIRQKDSLTVGILIGLFGPIGDLVESMFKRDSGLKDSSGIIPGHGGFFDRFDALCFVSPLVFLYSRYYMNF
;
A
#
# COMPACT_ATOMS: atom_id res chain seq x y z
N VAL A 1 1.61 11.98 -17.56
CA VAL A 1 0.44 11.96 -18.48
C VAL A 1 0.22 10.57 -19.06
N LEU A 2 1.17 9.98 -19.80
CA LEU A 2 1.06 8.61 -20.35
C LEU A 2 0.88 7.52 -19.28
N VAL A 3 1.67 7.53 -18.21
CA VAL A 3 1.54 6.56 -17.10
C VAL A 3 0.17 6.67 -16.42
N ALA A 4 -0.33 7.89 -16.19
CA ALA A 4 -1.66 8.12 -15.63
C ALA A 4 -2.78 7.68 -16.59
N TYR A 5 -2.57 7.80 -17.90
CA TYR A 5 -3.52 7.36 -18.92
C TYR A 5 -3.59 5.82 -19.01
N PHE A 6 -2.44 5.15 -18.93
CA PHE A 6 -2.39 3.68 -18.82
C PHE A 6 -3.01 3.18 -17.52
N PHE A 7 -2.78 3.87 -16.41
CA PHE A 7 -3.42 3.54 -15.14
C PHE A 7 -4.94 3.72 -15.21
N HIS A 8 -5.41 4.81 -15.85
CA HIS A 8 -6.83 5.04 -16.07
C HIS A 8 -7.46 3.96 -16.98
N GLN A 9 -6.85 3.63 -18.12
CA GLN A 9 -7.38 2.65 -19.08
C GLN A 9 -7.31 1.21 -18.55
N GLY A 10 -6.27 0.87 -17.77
CA GLY A 10 -6.13 -0.46 -17.17
C GLY A 10 -7.07 -0.67 -15.98
N VAL A 11 -7.09 0.28 -15.02
CA VAL A 11 -7.78 0.11 -13.73
C VAL A 11 -9.28 0.43 -13.79
N LEU A 12 -9.73 1.39 -14.62
CA LEU A 12 -11.17 1.70 -14.72
C LEU A 12 -11.95 0.77 -15.66
N SER A 13 -11.29 0.03 -16.55
CA SER A 13 -11.96 -0.95 -17.43
C SER A 13 -12.18 -2.31 -16.76
N ALA A 14 -11.58 -2.54 -15.59
CA ALA A 14 -11.90 -3.68 -14.76
C ALA A 14 -13.24 -3.39 -14.07
N GLU A 15 -14.33 -4.04 -14.54
CA GLU A 15 -15.54 -4.12 -13.73
C GLU A 15 -15.18 -4.89 -12.44
N ILE A 16 -14.83 -4.15 -11.39
CA ILE A 16 -14.53 -4.76 -10.10
C ILE A 16 -15.82 -5.34 -9.57
N ARG A 17 -15.90 -6.67 -9.60
CA ARG A 17 -17.02 -7.41 -9.06
C ARG A 17 -17.14 -7.05 -7.58
N GLN A 18 -18.36 -6.87 -7.05
CA GLN A 18 -18.52 -6.42 -5.66
C GLN A 18 -17.80 -7.32 -4.63
N LYS A 19 -17.63 -8.61 -4.94
CA LYS A 19 -16.85 -9.57 -4.14
C LYS A 19 -15.37 -9.21 -4.06
N ASP A 20 -14.81 -8.68 -5.14
CA ASP A 20 -13.38 -8.38 -5.24
C ASP A 20 -13.06 -7.09 -4.47
N SER A 21 -13.93 -6.07 -4.54
CA SER A 21 -13.84 -4.86 -3.70
C SER A 21 -13.88 -5.17 -2.20
N LEU A 22 -14.80 -6.06 -1.78
CA LEU A 22 -14.90 -6.46 -0.38
C LEU A 22 -13.63 -7.18 0.08
N THR A 23 -13.11 -8.08 -0.74
CA THR A 23 -11.91 -8.87 -0.42
C THR A 23 -10.68 -7.98 -0.33
N VAL A 24 -10.48 -7.09 -1.30
CA VAL A 24 -9.39 -6.10 -1.30
C VAL A 24 -9.51 -5.16 -0.10
N GLY A 25 -10.71 -4.69 0.23
CA GLY A 25 -10.94 -3.85 1.41
C GLY A 25 -10.55 -4.53 2.72
N ILE A 26 -10.89 -5.82 2.90
CA ILE A 26 -10.49 -6.60 4.07
C ILE A 26 -8.97 -6.77 4.14
N LEU A 27 -8.32 -7.07 3.00
CA LEU A 27 -6.87 -7.19 2.95
C LEU A 27 -6.17 -5.89 3.34
N ILE A 28 -6.62 -4.75 2.79
CA ILE A 28 -6.07 -3.43 3.15
C ILE A 28 -6.29 -3.15 4.65
N GLY A 29 -7.49 -3.42 5.17
CA GLY A 29 -7.83 -3.16 6.56
C GLY A 29 -7.06 -4.00 7.58
N LEU A 30 -6.65 -5.23 7.21
CA LEU A 30 -5.85 -6.10 8.07
C LEU A 30 -4.35 -5.83 7.95
N PHE A 31 -3.84 -5.70 6.73
CA PHE A 31 -2.40 -5.60 6.48
C PHE A 31 -1.85 -4.17 6.53
N GLY A 32 -2.71 -3.15 6.38
CA GLY A 32 -2.33 -1.75 6.57
C GLY A 32 -1.80 -1.47 7.98
N PRO A 33 -2.57 -1.77 9.05
CA PRO A 33 -2.11 -1.62 10.43
C PRO A 33 -0.88 -2.46 10.78
N ILE A 34 -0.73 -3.64 10.16
CA ILE A 34 0.47 -4.48 10.33
C ILE A 34 1.71 -3.78 9.77
N GLY A 35 1.60 -3.10 8.63
CA GLY A 35 2.70 -2.32 8.04
C GLY A 35 3.20 -1.20 8.96
N ASP A 36 2.27 -0.43 9.53
CA ASP A 36 2.56 0.65 10.50
C ASP A 36 3.24 0.11 11.79
N LEU A 37 2.79 -1.06 12.26
CA LEU A 37 3.44 -1.74 13.41
C LEU A 37 4.86 -2.22 13.07
N VAL A 38 5.07 -2.82 11.90
CA VAL A 38 6.39 -3.26 11.46
C VAL A 38 7.33 -2.06 11.35
N GLU A 39 6.85 -0.94 10.79
CA GLU A 39 7.64 0.28 10.73
C GLU A 39 8.01 0.81 12.12
N SER A 40 7.03 0.83 13.03
CA SER A 40 7.27 1.21 14.43
C SER A 40 8.30 0.33 15.13
N MET A 41 8.36 -0.97 14.78
CA MET A 41 9.40 -1.88 15.29
C MET A 41 10.77 -1.56 14.67
N PHE A 42 10.85 -1.31 13.36
CA PHE A 42 12.10 -0.91 12.71
C PHE A 42 12.65 0.41 13.27
N LYS A 43 11.77 1.38 13.59
CA LYS A 43 12.15 2.63 14.27
C LYS A 43 12.75 2.39 15.67
N ARG A 44 12.27 1.36 16.39
CA ARG A 44 12.83 0.98 17.70
C ARG A 44 14.18 0.27 17.59
N ASP A 45 14.31 -0.67 16.66
CA ASP A 45 15.57 -1.44 16.47
C ASP A 45 16.70 -0.57 15.90
N SER A 46 16.38 0.43 15.08
CA SER A 46 17.39 1.33 14.50
C SER A 46 17.86 2.43 15.46
N GLY A 47 17.22 2.59 16.64
CA GLY A 47 17.52 3.67 17.59
C GLY A 47 17.24 5.08 17.05
N LEU A 48 16.67 5.18 15.85
CA LEU A 48 16.33 6.41 15.16
C LEU A 48 14.82 6.61 15.25
N LYS A 49 14.41 7.70 15.91
CA LYS A 49 12.99 7.98 16.18
C LYS A 49 12.21 8.37 14.91
N ASP A 50 12.90 8.94 13.93
CA ASP A 50 12.32 9.40 12.66
C ASP A 50 13.06 8.72 11.49
N SER A 51 12.31 8.01 10.64
CA SER A 51 12.84 7.28 9.49
C SER A 51 13.34 8.20 8.37
N SER A 52 13.15 9.52 8.48
CA SER A 52 13.84 10.55 7.69
C SER A 52 13.51 11.98 8.14
N GLY A 53 14.53 12.81 8.36
CA GLY A 53 14.40 14.26 8.59
C GLY A 53 14.39 15.09 7.30
N ILE A 54 13.99 14.51 6.16
CA ILE A 54 14.11 15.14 4.83
C ILE A 54 13.02 16.21 4.62
N ILE A 55 11.87 16.12 5.30
CA ILE A 55 10.80 17.12 5.19
C ILE A 55 10.50 17.67 6.60
N PRO A 56 10.89 18.92 6.91
CA PRO A 56 10.60 19.50 8.22
C PRO A 56 9.09 19.66 8.41
N GLY A 57 8.52 19.00 9.42
CA GLY A 57 7.09 19.08 9.77
C GLY A 57 6.18 18.06 9.08
N HIS A 58 6.71 17.19 8.23
CA HIS A 58 6.06 15.96 7.80
C HIS A 58 6.83 14.80 8.43
N GLY A 59 6.13 13.77 8.93
CA GLY A 59 6.78 12.56 9.45
C GLY A 59 7.75 11.92 8.45
N GLY A 60 8.33 10.78 8.82
CA GLY A 60 9.28 10.09 7.96
C GLY A 60 8.67 9.82 6.59
N PHE A 61 9.44 10.03 5.52
CA PHE A 61 9.08 9.56 4.17
C PHE A 61 8.64 8.10 4.19
N PHE A 62 9.25 7.30 5.07
CA PHE A 62 8.96 5.88 5.28
C PHE A 62 7.57 5.62 5.93
N ASP A 63 7.06 6.54 6.76
CA ASP A 63 5.71 6.47 7.36
C ASP A 63 4.58 6.57 6.31
N ARG A 64 4.90 6.87 5.04
CA ARG A 64 3.94 6.89 3.93
C ARG A 64 3.94 5.61 3.11
N PHE A 65 5.02 4.83 3.22
CA PHE A 65 5.21 3.60 2.48
C PHE A 65 5.07 2.36 3.38
N ASP A 66 5.02 2.51 4.69
CA ASP A 66 4.80 1.48 5.69
C ASP A 66 3.58 0.58 5.39
N ALA A 67 2.41 1.17 5.18
CA ALA A 67 1.18 0.47 4.83
C ALA A 67 1.23 -0.05 3.39
N LEU A 68 1.82 0.74 2.46
CA LEU A 68 1.93 0.36 1.06
C LEU A 68 2.88 -0.82 0.83
N CYS A 69 3.94 -0.97 1.62
CA CYS A 69 4.93 -2.02 1.49
C CYS A 69 4.32 -3.42 1.65
N PHE A 70 3.34 -3.57 2.54
CA PHE A 70 2.64 -4.84 2.73
C PHE A 70 1.38 -4.95 1.89
N VAL A 71 0.61 -3.87 1.75
CA VAL A 71 -0.65 -3.88 1.02
C VAL A 71 -0.44 -3.99 -0.49
N SER A 72 0.56 -3.32 -1.06
CA SER A 72 0.81 -3.31 -2.51
C SER A 72 1.07 -4.71 -3.10
N PRO A 73 2.03 -5.52 -2.60
CA PRO A 73 2.26 -6.86 -3.15
C PRO A 73 1.07 -7.80 -2.94
N LEU A 74 0.32 -7.67 -1.83
CA LEU A 74 -0.85 -8.50 -1.56
C LEU A 74 -2.00 -8.18 -2.53
N VAL A 75 -2.30 -6.91 -2.74
CA VAL A 75 -3.33 -6.47 -3.69
C VAL A 75 -2.93 -6.80 -5.13
N PHE A 76 -1.65 -6.66 -5.47
CA PHE A 76 -1.13 -7.07 -6.77
C PHE A 76 -1.30 -8.57 -7.03
N LEU A 77 -0.93 -9.42 -6.06
CA LEU A 77 -1.07 -10.87 -6.17
C LEU A 77 -2.55 -11.26 -6.30
N TYR A 78 -3.42 -10.65 -5.49
CA TYR A 78 -4.86 -10.87 -5.55
C TYR A 78 -5.42 -10.47 -6.93
N SER A 79 -5.08 -9.29 -7.43
CA SER A 79 -5.51 -8.80 -8.74
C SER A 79 -5.02 -9.71 -9.88
N ARG A 80 -3.74 -10.12 -9.84
CA ARG A 80 -3.15 -11.02 -10.85
C ARG A 80 -3.83 -12.38 -10.89
N TYR A 81 -4.18 -12.95 -9.74
CA TYR A 81 -4.71 -14.31 -9.67
C TYR A 81 -6.24 -14.38 -9.85
N TYR A 82 -6.98 -13.39 -9.35
CA TYR A 82 -8.45 -13.40 -9.33
C TYR A 82 -9.10 -12.46 -10.34
N MET A 83 -8.45 -11.34 -10.67
CA MET A 83 -9.00 -10.31 -11.57
C MET A 83 -8.43 -10.42 -12.99
N ASN A 84 -7.58 -11.43 -13.28
CA ASN A 84 -6.96 -11.67 -14.59
C ASN A 84 -6.32 -10.40 -15.22
N PHE A 85 -5.62 -9.61 -14.40
CA PHE A 85 -4.72 -8.56 -14.89
C PHE A 85 -3.42 -9.13 -15.44
#